data_AF-J0QR82-F1
#
_entry.id   AF-J0QR82-F1
#
_cell.length_a   1.000
_cell.length_b   1.000
_cell.length_c   1.000
_cell.angle_alpha   90.00
_cell.angle_beta   90.00
_cell.angle_gamma   90.00
#
_symmetry.space_group_name_H-M   'P 1'
#
loop_
_entity.id
_entity.type
_entity.pdbx_description
1 polymer ?
#
loop_
_entity_poly.entity_id
_entity_poly.type
_entity_poly.pdbx_seq_one_letter_code
_entity_poly.pdbx_strand_id
1 'polypeptide(L)' 'MNEIEAKQLRKHLNLTLDEMAALLGVNRSTVWRWEKYGVPSRGTVAYLLESLRNKHFSPMSKIARSSRVDSTGETLQP' A
#
# COMPACT_ATOMS: atom_id res chain seq x y z
N MET A 1 -3.72 -14.61 7.26
CA MET A 1 -4.22 -13.33 6.73
C MET A 1 -3.59 -12.24 7.57
N ASN A 2 -2.82 -11.35 6.95
CA ASN A 2 -2.13 -10.29 7.67
C ASN A 2 -3.19 -9.37 8.30
N GLU A 3 -3.29 -9.37 9.63
CA GLU A 3 -4.14 -8.43 10.36
C GLU A 3 -3.66 -7.02 10.01
N ILE A 4 -4.47 -6.27 9.25
CA ILE A 4 -4.16 -4.86 9.02
C ILE A 4 -4.50 -4.15 10.31
N GLU A 5 -3.49 -3.89 11.13
CA GLU A 5 -3.65 -3.07 12.32
C GLU A 5 -3.81 -1.60 11.89
N ALA A 6 -5.06 -1.13 11.81
CA ALA A 6 -5.40 0.25 11.48
C ALA A 6 -4.60 1.27 12.33
N LYS A 7 -4.35 0.94 13.59
CA LYS A 7 -3.56 1.74 14.53
C LYS A 7 -2.08 1.84 14.13
N GLN A 8 -1.47 0.75 13.69
CA GLN A 8 -0.08 0.75 13.23
C GLN A 8 0.03 1.55 11.93
N LEU A 9 -0.87 1.30 10.97
CA LEU A 9 -0.91 2.05 9.71
C LEU A 9 -1.03 3.56 9.97
N ARG A 10 -1.93 3.96 10.86
CA ARG A 10 -2.10 5.37 11.24
C ARG A 10 -0.82 5.98 11.80
N LYS A 11 -0.18 5.29 12.75
CA LYS A 11 1.07 5.74 13.38
C LYS A 11 2.21 5.85 12.38
N HIS A 12 2.33 4.89 11.46
CA HIS A 12 3.33 4.94 10.39
C HIS A 12 3.15 6.13 9.45
N LEU A 13 1.90 6.52 9.20
CA LEU A 13 1.55 7.67 8.37
C LEU A 13 1.54 8.99 9.16
N ASN A 14 1.79 8.93 10.47
CA ASN A 14 1.71 10.06 11.40
C ASN A 14 0.37 10.83 11.34
N LEU A 15 -0.73 10.09 11.13
CA LEU A 15 -2.06 10.67 11.01
C LEU A 15 -2.80 10.69 12.35
N THR A 16 -3.67 11.67 12.52
CA THR A 16 -4.72 11.66 13.54
C THR A 16 -5.87 10.75 13.12
N LEU A 17 -6.77 10.43 14.07
CA LEU A 17 -7.98 9.64 13.76
C LEU A 17 -8.87 10.34 12.75
N ASP A 18 -8.98 11.66 12.85
CA ASP A 18 -9.81 12.48 11.97
C ASP A 18 -9.23 12.58 10.56
N GLU A 19 -7.92 12.75 10.42
CA GLU A 19 -7.27 12.77 9.10
C GLU A 19 -7.35 11.41 8.40
N MET A 20 -7.15 10.32 9.14
CA MET A 20 -7.29 8.98 8.58
C MET A 20 -8.74 8.69 8.16
N ALA A 21 -9.71 9.18 8.93
CA ALA A 21 -11.13 9.08 8.59
C ALA A 21 -11.45 9.87 7.32
N ALA A 22 -10.96 11.11 7.21
CA ALA A 22 -11.12 11.96 6.03
C ALA A 22 -10.48 11.34 4.78
N LEU A 23 -9.27 10.78 4.90
CA LEU A 23 -8.58 10.09 3.80
C LEU A 23 -9.35 8.87 3.28
N LEU A 24 -10.03 8.16 4.17
CA LEU A 24 -10.78 6.95 3.84
C LEU A 24 -12.27 7.24 3.53
N GLY A 25 -12.71 8.49 3.66
CA GLY A 25 -14.12 8.87 3.48
C GLY A 25 -15.07 8.23 4.50
N VAL A 26 -14.58 7.92 5.70
CA VAL A 26 -15.37 7.30 6.78
C VAL A 26 -15.49 8.24 7.98
N ASN A 27 -16.34 7.90 8.94
CA ASN A 27 -16.44 8.64 10.19
C ASN A 27 -15.25 8.31 11.12
N ARG A 28 -14.79 9.30 11.89
CA ARG A 28 -13.80 9.14 12.98
C ARG A 28 -14.11 7.97 13.92
N SER A 29 -15.38 7.80 14.26
CA SER A 29 -15.90 6.73 15.12
C SER A 29 -15.62 5.34 14.54
N THR A 30 -15.64 5.23 13.22
CA THR A 30 -15.38 4.00 12.48
C THR A 30 -13.90 3.62 12.57
N VAL A 31 -13.01 4.59 12.40
CA VAL A 31 -11.56 4.37 12.57
C VAL A 31 -11.23 3.96 14.00
N TRP A 32 -11.81 4.64 14.99
CA TRP A 32 -11.65 4.26 16.40
C TRP A 32 -12.13 2.84 16.68
N ARG A 33 -13.27 2.43 16.10
CA ARG A 33 -13.80 1.07 16.23
C ARG A 33 -12.83 0.05 15.65
N TRP A 34 -12.21 0.33 14.50
CA TRP A 34 -11.20 -0.56 13.91
C TRP A 34 -9.96 -0.68 14.78
N GLU A 35 -9.50 0.40 15.40
CA GLU A 35 -8.35 0.34 16.31
C GLU A 35 -8.64 -0.46 17.59
N LYS A 36 -9.89 -0.44 18.06
CA LYS A 36 -10.27 -1.09 19.33
C LYS A 36 -10.71 -2.54 19.17
N TYR A 37 -11.46 -2.83 18.11
CA TYR A 37 -12.11 -4.13 17.90
C TYR A 37 -11.55 -4.90 16.70
N GLY A 38 -10.60 -4.32 15.97
CA GLY A 38 -10.07 -4.87 14.75
C GLY A 38 -10.84 -4.43 13.50
N VAL A 39 -10.18 -4.57 12.36
CA VAL A 39 -10.75 -4.30 11.05
C VAL A 39 -11.51 -5.55 10.60
N PRO A 40 -12.72 -5.42 10.02
CA PRO A 40 -13.39 -6.56 9.40
C PRO A 40 -12.51 -7.15 8.30
N SER A 41 -12.33 -8.48 8.31
CA SER A 41 -11.44 -9.20 7.40
C SER A 41 -11.87 -9.18 5.92
N ARG A 42 -13.11 -8.77 5.64
CA ARG A 42 -13.70 -8.72 4.30
C ARG A 42 -14.56 -7.48 4.11
N GLY A 43 -14.70 -7.07 2.85
CA GLY A 43 -15.54 -5.95 2.42
C GLY A 43 -14.73 -4.69 2.08
N THR A 44 -15.44 -3.63 1.68
CA THR A 44 -14.85 -2.38 1.16
C THR A 44 -13.79 -1.79 2.09
N VAL A 45 -13.99 -1.88 3.41
CA VAL A 45 -13.06 -1.36 4.42
C VAL A 45 -11.68 -2.04 4.35
N ALA A 46 -11.65 -3.37 4.25
CA ALA A 46 -10.40 -4.11 4.17
C ALA A 46 -9.63 -3.71 2.90
N TYR A 47 -10.33 -3.62 1.77
CA TYR A 47 -9.75 -3.16 0.50
C TYR A 47 -9.21 -1.74 0.56
N LEU A 48 -9.92 -0.80 1.20
CA LEU A 48 -9.47 0.58 1.34
C LEU A 48 -8.19 0.68 2.17
N LEU A 49 -8.13 -0.02 3.31
CA LEU A 49 -6.94 -0.03 4.17
C LEU A 49 -5.75 -0.72 3.50
N GLU A 50 -5.98 -1.83 2.79
CA GLU A 50 -4.95 -2.51 2.01
C GLU A 50 -4.43 -1.63 0.87
N SER A 51 -5.32 -0.91 0.18
CA SER A 51 -4.94 0.04 -0.88
C SER A 51 -4.13 1.21 -0.32
N LEU A 52 -4.54 1.78 0.82
CA LEU A 52 -3.81 2.85 1.50
C LEU A 52 -2.41 2.38 1.92
N ARG A 53 -2.33 1.17 2.49
CA ARG A 53 -1.06 0.53 2.83
C ARG A 53 -0.19 0.37 1.60
N ASN A 54 -0.68 -0.23 0.52
CA ASN A 54 0.10 -0.45 -0.69
C ASN A 54 0.59 0.87 -1.33
N LYS A 55 -0.21 1.94 -1.27
CA LYS A 55 0.17 3.25 -1.78
C LYS A 55 1.35 3.87 -1.00
N HIS A 56 1.38 3.71 0.31
CA HIS A 56 2.43 4.28 1.17
C HIS A 56 3.64 3.35 1.40
N PHE A 57 3.43 2.04 1.33
CA PHE A 57 4.49 1.02 1.45
C PHE A 57 5.10 0.65 0.09
N SER A 58 4.83 1.42 -0.98
CA SER A 58 5.56 1.30 -2.24
C SER A 58 6.68 2.34 -2.32
N PRO A 59 7.90 2.02 -1.85
CA PRO A 59 9.08 2.53 -2.52
C PRO A 59 9.24 1.69 -3.80
N MET A 60 9.04 2.32 -4.95
CA MET A 60 9.78 2.05 -6.19
C MET A 60 10.41 0.65 -6.28
N SER A 61 9.67 -0.34 -6.79
CA SER A 61 10.26 -1.57 -7.33
C SER A 61 9.31 -2.24 -8.34
N LYS A 62 8.79 -1.44 -9.26
CA LYS A 62 8.60 -1.89 -10.65
C LYS A 62 9.50 -1.06 -11.56
N ILE A 63 10.80 -1.07 -11.28
CA ILE A 63 11.75 -1.12 -12.39
C ILE A 63 11.82 -2.61 -12.76
N ALA A 64 10.76 -3.10 -13.40
CA ALA A 64 10.92 -4.21 -14.32
C ALA A 64 11.81 -3.64 -15.42
N ARG A 65 13.08 -4.03 -15.37
CA ARG A 65 14.19 -3.72 -16.27
C ARG A 65 13.68 -3.41 -17.68
N SER A 66 13.58 -2.13 -18.01
CA SER A 66 13.46 -1.70 -19.40
C SER A 66 14.78 -2.03 -20.10
N SER A 67 14.64 -2.70 -21.24
CA SER A 67 15.48 -2.58 -22.43
C SER A 67 16.96 -2.21 -22.23
N ARG A 68 17.85 -3.16 -22.57
CA ARG A 68 19.00 -2.83 -23.43
C ARG A 68 19.03 -3.79 -24.60
N VAL A 69 18.55 -3.28 -25.73
CA VAL A 69 19.05 -3.64 -27.05
C VAL A 69 20.42 -2.97 -27.18
N ASP A 70 21.46 -3.74 -27.51
CA ASP A 70 22.62 -3.38 -28.36
C ASP A 70 23.52 -4.63 -28.42
N SER A 71 23.53 -5.34 -29.55
CA SER A 71 24.54 -5.24 -30.61
C SER A 71 25.96 -5.63 -30.17
N THR A 72 26.37 -6.84 -30.54
CA THR A 72 27.79 -7.15 -30.75
C THR A 72 27.90 -8.03 -31.98
N GLY A 73 28.73 -7.58 -32.92
CA GLY A 73 28.81 -8.02 -34.31
C GLY A 73 29.18 -9.48 -34.50
N GLU A 74 28.55 -10.06 -35.52
CA GLU A 74 28.82 -11.40 -36.02
C GLU A 74 30.16 -11.41 -36.77
N THR A 75 31.14 -12.02 -36.12
CA THR A 75 32.23 -12.88 -36.62
C THR A 75 32.62 -12.77 -38.10
N LEU A 76 33.77 -12.12 -38.34
CA LEU A 76 34.62 -12.38 -39.50
C LEU A 76 35.42 -13.67 -39.29
N GLN A 77 35.20 -14.69 -40.13
CA GLN A 77 36.21 -15.70 -40.47
C GLN A 77 36.06 -16.10 -41.95
N PRO A 78 37.15 -16.09 -42.71
CA PRO A 78 37.52 -17.23 -43.55
C PRO A 78 38.72 -18.01 -42.99
#